data_AF-A0A1S3DKA1-F1
#
_entry.id   AF-A0A1S3DKA1-F1
#
_cell.length_a   1.000
_cell.length_b   1.000
_cell.length_c   1.000
_cell.angle_alpha   90.00
_cell.angle_beta   90.00
_cell.angle_gamma   90.00
#
_symmetry.space_group_name_H-M   'P 1'
#
loop_
_entity.id
_entity.type
_entity.pdbx_description
1 polymer ?
#
loop_
_entity_poly.entity_id
_entity_poly.type
_entity_poly.pdbx_seq_one_letter_code
_entity_poly.pdbx_strand_id
1 'polypeptide(L)'
;NVAVPFLFKYAVDELNTGIVSDGALLELTNATDALIASATSIILGYGIARICSSGFNELRNAVFASVAQRSIRKIAKNVFLHLHNLDLAFHLNRQTGALSKIIDRGSRGINFVLSAMVFNIVPTIFELALISSILSYKCGSEFSLLAVSFSCVGIYTAYTLSITQWRTQFRVNMNKAENEAGNKAIDSLINYETVKYFNNEKFEADRYEGVLKKYEQAALKTSTSLATLNFGQSAIGKNEDD
;
A
#
# COMPACT_ATOMS: atom_id res chain seq x y z
N ASN A 1 4.13 1.10 18.50
CA ASN A 1 3.26 -0.02 18.06
C ASN A 1 3.45 -1.29 18.86
N VAL A 2 4.60 -1.98 18.78
CA VAL A 2 4.80 -3.29 19.43
C VAL A 2 4.58 -3.27 20.96
N ALA A 3 4.84 -2.15 21.65
CA ALA A 3 4.63 -2.03 23.09
C ALA A 3 3.16 -1.86 23.52
N VAL A 4 2.26 -1.47 22.60
CA VAL A 4 0.87 -1.14 22.94
C VAL A 4 0.08 -2.35 23.45
N PRO A 5 0.13 -3.52 22.81
CA PRO A 5 -0.54 -4.72 23.34
C PRO A 5 0.01 -5.17 24.70
N PHE A 6 1.30 -4.96 24.97
CA PHE A 6 1.88 -5.29 26.28
C PHE A 6 1.38 -4.34 27.37
N LEU A 7 1.34 -3.03 27.10
CA LEU A 7 0.79 -2.05 28.04
C LEU A 7 -0.71 -2.31 28.32
N PHE A 8 -1.47 -2.67 27.29
CA PHE A 8 -2.87 -3.05 27.43
C PHE A 8 -3.03 -4.34 28.25
N LYS A 9 -2.19 -5.36 27.98
CA LYS A 9 -2.16 -6.59 28.78
C LYS A 9 -1.90 -6.29 30.26
N TYR A 10 -0.87 -5.49 30.57
CA TYR A 10 -0.55 -5.12 31.95
C TYR A 10 -1.70 -4.37 32.64
N ALA A 11 -2.39 -3.47 31.91
CA ALA A 11 -3.56 -2.77 32.44
C ALA A 11 -4.72 -3.74 32.77
N VAL A 12 -5.00 -4.69 31.87
CA VAL A 12 -6.06 -5.71 32.07
C VAL A 12 -5.70 -6.68 33.18
N ASP A 13 -4.43 -7.08 33.29
CA ASP A 13 -3.94 -7.99 34.33
C ASP A 13 -4.01 -7.32 35.73
N GLU A 14 -3.67 -6.04 35.87
CA GLU A 14 -3.85 -5.30 37.13
C GLU A 14 -5.33 -5.15 37.52
N LEU A 15 -6.21 -4.85 36.56
CA LEU A 15 -7.65 -4.77 36.81
C LEU A 15 -8.24 -6.13 37.21
N ASN A 16 -7.85 -7.22 36.55
CA ASN A 16 -8.35 -8.56 36.87
C ASN A 16 -7.83 -9.05 38.23
N THR A 17 -6.57 -8.81 38.58
CA THR A 17 -6.03 -9.18 39.91
C THR A 17 -6.65 -8.36 41.04
N GLY A 18 -7.02 -7.10 40.78
CA GLY A 18 -7.81 -6.27 41.69
C GLY A 18 -9.24 -6.79 41.91
N ILE A 19 -9.90 -7.30 40.85
CA ILE A 19 -11.28 -7.82 40.91
C ILE A 19 -11.34 -9.25 41.50
N VAL A 20 -10.37 -10.13 41.22
CA VAL A 20 -10.33 -11.51 41.78
C VAL A 20 -10.07 -11.52 43.29
N SER A 21 -9.51 -10.43 43.83
CA SER A 21 -9.30 -10.25 45.27
C SER A 21 -10.57 -9.80 46.03
N ASP A 22 -11.67 -9.51 45.32
CA ASP A 22 -12.94 -8.99 45.87
C ASP A 22 -13.79 -10.06 46.61
N GLY A 23 -13.22 -11.25 46.83
CA GLY A 23 -13.77 -12.26 47.74
C GLY A 23 -13.37 -12.08 49.22
N ALA A 24 -12.41 -11.21 49.53
CA ALA A 24 -12.00 -10.97 50.91
C ALA A 24 -11.43 -9.56 51.12
N LEU A 25 -12.12 -8.81 51.98
CA LEU A 25 -11.69 -7.64 52.75
C LEU A 25 -11.82 -6.26 52.08
N LEU A 26 -13.05 -5.76 52.19
CA LEU A 26 -13.34 -4.43 52.74
C LEU A 26 -12.47 -4.14 54.00
N GLU A 27 -11.23 -3.70 53.83
CA GLU A 27 -10.57 -2.79 54.79
C GLU A 27 -9.66 -1.79 54.03
N LEU A 28 -10.08 -0.53 54.12
CA LEU A 28 -9.78 0.58 53.24
C LEU A 28 -8.66 1.46 53.82
N THR A 29 -7.73 1.94 52.97
CA THR A 29 -7.34 3.37 52.83
C THR A 29 -6.13 3.56 51.91
N ASN A 30 -5.16 2.63 51.87
CA ASN A 30 -3.94 2.79 51.05
C ASN A 30 -3.90 1.97 49.76
N ALA A 31 -4.65 0.86 49.69
CA ALA A 31 -4.61 -0.06 48.55
C ALA A 31 -5.48 0.39 47.37
N THR A 32 -6.65 0.98 47.64
CA THR A 32 -7.54 1.58 46.63
C THR A 32 -6.87 2.77 45.95
N ASP A 33 -6.21 3.64 46.71
CA ASP A 33 -5.48 4.77 46.15
C ASP A 33 -4.24 4.31 45.34
N ALA A 34 -3.56 3.25 45.76
CA ALA A 34 -2.46 2.66 45.02
C ALA A 34 -2.91 2.00 43.70
N LEU A 35 -4.05 1.29 43.69
CA LEU A 35 -4.66 0.71 42.49
C LEU A 35 -5.18 1.78 41.53
N ILE A 36 -5.81 2.83 42.05
CA ILE A 36 -6.28 3.96 41.23
C ILE A 36 -5.08 4.71 40.66
N ALA A 37 -4.01 4.92 41.44
CA ALA A 37 -2.79 5.55 40.98
C ALA A 37 -2.05 4.71 39.92
N SER A 38 -1.94 3.39 40.10
CA SER A 38 -1.31 2.50 39.11
C SER A 38 -2.11 2.47 37.81
N ALA A 39 -3.43 2.28 37.87
CA ALA A 39 -4.33 2.30 36.72
C ALA A 39 -4.28 3.65 35.98
N THR A 40 -4.30 4.77 36.72
CA THR A 40 -4.21 6.12 36.14
C THR A 40 -2.85 6.36 35.48
N SER A 41 -1.76 5.86 36.08
CA SER A 41 -0.41 5.97 35.52
C SER A 41 -0.24 5.17 34.22
N ILE A 42 -0.83 3.97 34.13
CA ILE A 42 -0.78 3.12 32.93
C ILE A 42 -1.59 3.74 31.80
N ILE A 43 -2.78 4.29 32.09
CA ILE A 43 -3.62 4.98 31.10
C ILE A 43 -2.92 6.24 30.57
N LEU A 44 -2.36 7.06 31.46
CA LEU A 44 -1.56 8.23 31.06
C LEU A 44 -0.33 7.83 30.24
N GLY A 45 0.39 6.79 30.68
CA GLY A 45 1.54 6.25 29.96
C GLY A 45 1.18 5.75 28.56
N TYR A 46 0.05 5.05 28.42
CA TYR A 46 -0.50 4.65 27.13
C TYR A 46 -0.86 5.85 26.25
N GLY A 47 -1.53 6.86 26.81
CA GLY A 47 -1.88 8.10 26.12
C GLY A 47 -0.64 8.83 25.57
N ILE A 48 0.37 9.03 26.41
CA ILE A 48 1.65 9.65 26.02
C ILE A 48 2.36 8.80 24.96
N ALA A 49 2.46 7.48 25.17
CA ALA A 49 3.09 6.58 24.20
C ALA A 49 2.39 6.61 22.84
N ARG A 50 1.06 6.69 22.80
CA ARG A 50 0.27 6.81 21.57
C ARG A 50 0.52 8.14 20.87
N ILE A 51 0.54 9.24 21.60
CA ILE A 51 0.84 10.58 21.07
C ILE A 51 2.27 10.63 20.53
N CYS A 52 3.26 10.13 21.28
CA CYS A 52 4.65 10.05 20.83
C CYS A 52 4.80 9.16 19.59
N SER A 53 4.14 8.00 19.55
CA SER A 53 4.16 7.12 18.38
C SER A 53 3.57 7.81 17.14
N SER A 54 2.47 8.55 17.30
CA SER A 54 1.88 9.35 16.21
C SER A 54 2.82 10.48 15.78
N GLY A 55 3.41 11.21 16.74
CA GLY A 55 4.35 12.29 16.47
C GLY A 55 5.60 11.82 15.73
N PHE A 56 6.18 10.67 16.11
CA PHE A 56 7.30 10.08 15.37
C PHE A 56 6.91 9.62 13.96
N ASN A 57 5.69 9.13 13.76
CA ASN A 57 5.19 8.80 12.43
C ASN A 57 5.11 10.06 11.54
N GLU A 58 4.56 11.16 12.05
CA GLU A 58 4.50 12.42 11.30
C GLU A 58 5.87 13.05 11.06
N LEU A 59 6.77 12.98 12.05
CA LEU A 59 8.15 13.43 11.87
C LEU A 59 8.86 12.62 10.77
N ARG A 60 8.69 11.30 10.77
CA ARG A 60 9.21 10.43 9.70
C ARG A 60 8.63 10.84 8.34
N ASN A 61 7.32 11.11 8.27
CA ASN A 61 6.67 11.57 7.04
C ASN A 61 7.28 12.87 6.52
N ALA A 62 7.48 13.86 7.39
CA ALA A 62 8.04 15.16 7.04
C ALA A 62 9.51 15.07 6.57
N VAL A 63 10.34 14.30 7.31
CA VAL A 63 11.75 14.08 6.94
C VAL A 63 11.84 13.39 5.58
N PHE A 64 11.03 12.37 5.36
CA PHE A 64 11.03 11.61 4.13
C PHE A 64 10.50 12.41 2.94
N ALA A 65 9.47 13.24 3.12
CA ALA A 65 8.95 14.11 2.07
C ALA A 65 10.06 14.98 1.46
N SER A 66 10.96 15.51 2.30
CA SER A 66 12.12 16.28 1.84
C SER A 66 13.08 15.44 0.98
N VAL A 67 13.32 14.18 1.35
CA VAL A 67 14.21 13.26 0.59
C VAL A 67 13.56 12.84 -0.73
N ALA A 68 12.27 12.51 -0.71
CA ALA A 68 11.50 12.13 -1.89
C ALA A 68 11.48 13.27 -2.92
N GLN A 69 11.16 14.49 -2.51
CA GLN A 69 11.13 15.65 -3.42
C GLN A 69 12.52 16.00 -3.96
N ARG A 70 13.57 15.91 -3.14
CA ARG A 70 14.96 16.10 -3.62
C ARG A 70 15.34 15.06 -4.68
N SER A 71 14.93 13.80 -4.47
CA SER A 71 15.19 12.69 -5.39
C SER A 71 14.47 12.89 -6.72
N ILE A 72 13.17 13.21 -6.67
CA ILE A 72 12.35 13.57 -7.84
C ILE A 72 13.00 14.69 -8.65
N ARG A 73 13.37 15.79 -7.99
CA ARG A 73 14.02 16.93 -8.65
C ARG A 73 15.32 16.53 -9.36
N LYS A 74 16.17 15.73 -8.70
CA LYS A 74 17.45 15.28 -9.27
C LYS A 74 17.23 14.36 -10.47
N ILE A 75 16.29 13.43 -10.37
CA ILE A 75 15.98 12.48 -11.44
C ILE A 75 15.35 13.20 -12.64
N ALA A 76 14.40 14.10 -12.41
CA ALA A 76 13.80 14.91 -13.47
C ALA A 76 14.87 15.72 -14.23
N LYS A 77 15.81 16.35 -13.52
CA LYS A 77 16.94 17.05 -14.15
C LYS A 77 17.83 16.11 -14.96
N ASN A 78 18.19 14.95 -14.40
CA ASN A 78 19.05 13.98 -15.08
C ASN A 78 18.40 13.42 -16.35
N VAL A 79 17.10 13.10 -16.28
CA VAL A 79 16.35 12.63 -17.45
C VAL A 79 16.25 13.73 -18.50
N PHE A 80 15.97 14.98 -18.10
CA PHE A 80 15.95 16.11 -19.03
C PHE A 80 17.29 16.29 -19.77
N LEU A 81 18.41 16.25 -19.04
CA LEU A 81 19.75 16.33 -19.64
C LEU A 81 20.06 15.14 -20.54
N HIS A 82 19.68 13.92 -20.12
CA HIS A 82 19.88 12.73 -20.93
C HIS A 82 19.09 12.80 -22.24
N LEU A 83 17.84 13.28 -22.20
CA LEU A 83 17.03 13.45 -23.40
C LEU A 83 17.64 14.44 -24.38
N HIS A 84 18.23 15.54 -23.91
CA HIS A 84 18.93 16.48 -24.79
C HIS A 84 20.20 15.91 -25.45
N ASN A 85 20.78 14.86 -24.87
CA ASN A 85 21.97 14.20 -25.41
C ASN A 85 21.63 13.06 -26.39
N LEU A 86 20.35 12.80 -26.65
CA LEU A 86 19.93 11.80 -27.63
C LEU A 86 19.98 12.38 -29.06
N ASP A 87 20.08 11.48 -30.03
CA ASP A 87 20.21 11.85 -31.43
C ASP A 87 18.92 12.49 -31.99
N LEU A 88 19.07 13.25 -33.07
CA LEU A 88 17.95 13.92 -33.72
C LEU A 88 16.89 12.92 -34.23
N ALA A 89 17.30 11.71 -34.65
CA ALA A 89 16.35 10.71 -35.12
C ALA A 89 15.47 10.17 -33.99
N PHE A 90 16.01 10.05 -32.76
CA PHE A 90 15.21 9.78 -31.56
C PHE A 90 14.12 10.84 -31.34
N HIS A 91 14.46 12.12 -31.48
CA HIS A 91 13.50 13.22 -31.31
C HIS A 91 12.45 13.30 -32.42
N LEU A 92 12.81 12.98 -33.67
CA LEU A 92 11.89 13.00 -34.81
C LEU A 92 10.94 11.80 -34.83
N ASN A 93 11.37 10.63 -34.33
CA ASN A 93 10.54 9.41 -34.30
C ASN A 93 9.60 9.32 -33.08
N ARG A 94 9.81 10.12 -32.02
CA ARG A 94 9.02 10.08 -30.80
C ARG A 94 8.08 11.27 -30.70
N GLN A 95 6.80 11.01 -30.42
CA GLN A 95 5.87 12.04 -29.97
C GLN A 95 6.39 12.68 -28.68
N THR A 96 6.83 13.93 -28.74
CA THR A 96 7.37 14.71 -27.60
C THR A 96 6.41 14.74 -26.40
N GLY A 97 5.09 14.73 -26.65
CA GLY A 97 4.06 14.63 -25.60
C GLY A 97 4.05 13.28 -24.86
N ALA A 98 4.26 12.17 -25.58
CA ALA A 98 4.34 10.84 -24.96
C ALA A 98 5.57 10.72 -24.05
N LEU A 99 6.69 11.32 -24.46
CA LEU A 99 7.92 11.35 -23.69
C LEU A 99 7.76 12.11 -22.37
N SER A 100 7.20 13.32 -22.40
CA SER A 100 6.90 14.10 -21.19
C SER A 100 6.02 13.32 -20.20
N LYS A 101 4.97 12.66 -20.70
CA LYS A 101 4.07 11.83 -19.88
C LYS A 101 4.75 10.59 -19.27
N ILE A 102 5.80 10.07 -19.90
CA ILE A 102 6.60 8.95 -19.36
C ILE A 102 7.50 9.45 -18.23
N ILE A 103 8.17 10.60 -18.39
CA ILE A 103 9.04 11.19 -17.35
C ILE A 103 8.23 11.47 -16.08
N ASP A 104 7.08 12.10 -16.24
CA ASP A 104 6.18 12.45 -15.15
C ASP A 104 5.64 11.21 -14.42
N ARG A 105 5.23 10.16 -15.16
CA ARG A 105 4.85 8.85 -14.60
C ARG A 105 6.02 8.16 -13.89
N GLY A 106 7.22 8.19 -14.47
CA GLY A 106 8.42 7.58 -13.89
C GLY A 106 8.80 8.25 -12.57
N SER A 107 8.78 9.58 -12.53
CA SER A 107 9.04 10.35 -11.32
C SER A 107 8.05 10.02 -10.19
N ARG A 108 6.74 9.96 -10.51
CA ARG A 108 5.72 9.51 -9.54
C ARG A 108 5.93 8.07 -9.08
N GLY A 109 6.31 7.17 -10.00
CA GLY A 109 6.61 5.78 -9.68
C GLY A 109 7.77 5.63 -8.70
N ILE A 110 8.82 6.43 -8.85
CA ILE A 110 9.97 6.43 -7.94
C ILE A 110 9.54 6.91 -6.55
N ASN A 111 8.75 7.97 -6.47
CA ASN A 111 8.19 8.43 -5.18
C ASN A 111 7.35 7.33 -4.52
N PHE A 112 6.49 6.67 -5.29
CA PHE A 112 5.64 5.59 -4.81
C PHE A 112 6.48 4.44 -4.24
N VAL A 113 7.49 3.96 -4.97
CA VAL A 113 8.35 2.86 -4.52
C VAL A 113 9.17 3.25 -3.29
N LEU A 114 9.79 4.43 -3.30
CA LEU A 114 10.56 4.93 -2.16
C LEU A 114 9.67 5.01 -0.91
N SER A 115 8.45 5.53 -1.07
CA SER A 115 7.47 5.67 0.01
C SER A 115 7.03 4.30 0.51
N ALA A 116 6.67 3.38 -0.39
CA ALA A 116 6.26 2.03 -0.02
C ALA A 116 7.35 1.28 0.74
N MET A 117 8.62 1.46 0.35
CA MET A 117 9.76 0.85 1.04
C MET A 117 9.92 1.39 2.47
N VAL A 118 9.90 2.72 2.65
CA VAL A 118 10.18 3.34 3.97
C VAL A 118 8.99 3.29 4.93
N PHE A 119 7.77 3.40 4.41
CA PHE A 119 6.57 3.49 5.25
C PHE A 119 5.90 2.16 5.52
N ASN A 120 6.02 1.19 4.60
CA ASN A 120 5.37 -0.11 4.72
C ASN A 120 6.41 -1.22 4.89
N ILE A 121 7.23 -1.48 3.86
CA ILE A 121 8.05 -2.70 3.81
C ILE A 121 9.08 -2.77 4.94
N VAL A 122 9.91 -1.72 5.12
CA VAL A 122 10.95 -1.70 6.15
C VAL A 122 10.35 -1.78 7.56
N PRO A 123 9.34 -0.98 7.93
CA PRO A 123 8.67 -1.11 9.22
C PRO A 123 8.04 -2.48 9.45
N THR A 124 7.34 -3.04 8.45
CA THR A 124 6.70 -4.36 8.59
C THR A 124 7.74 -5.46 8.84
N ILE A 125 8.87 -5.45 8.12
CA ILE A 125 9.96 -6.41 8.36
C ILE A 125 10.55 -6.23 9.77
N PHE A 126 10.75 -4.98 10.19
CA PHE A 126 11.29 -4.67 11.52
C PHE A 126 10.33 -5.11 12.65
N GLU A 127 9.04 -4.82 12.51
CA GLU A 127 8.00 -5.25 13.47
C GLU A 127 7.93 -6.78 13.54
N LEU A 128 7.93 -7.46 12.39
CA LEU A 128 7.92 -8.92 12.33
C LEU A 128 9.17 -9.54 12.98
N ALA A 129 10.35 -8.96 12.76
CA ALA A 129 11.59 -9.39 13.40
C ALA A 129 11.56 -9.19 14.93
N LEU A 130 11.04 -8.06 15.42
CA LEU A 130 10.87 -7.79 16.84
C LEU A 130 9.88 -8.75 17.50
N ILE A 131 8.71 -8.94 16.90
CA ILE A 131 7.68 -9.86 17.42
C ILE A 131 8.23 -11.28 17.48
N SER A 132 8.88 -11.74 16.40
CA SER A 132 9.52 -13.05 16.34
C SER A 132 10.58 -13.20 17.44
N SER A 133 11.44 -12.20 17.63
CA SER A 133 12.47 -12.21 18.67
C SER A 133 11.84 -12.30 20.08
N ILE A 134 10.89 -11.41 20.41
CA ILE A 134 10.26 -11.37 21.74
C ILE A 134 9.53 -12.68 22.06
N LEU A 135 8.81 -13.25 21.09
CA LEU A 135 8.12 -14.54 21.25
C LEU A 135 9.12 -15.68 21.50
N SER A 136 10.23 -15.71 20.75
CA SER A 136 11.29 -16.71 20.94
C SER A 136 11.90 -16.67 22.34
N TYR A 137 12.09 -15.46 22.91
CA TYR A 137 12.61 -15.31 24.27
C TYR A 137 11.58 -15.64 25.37
N LYS A 138 10.29 -15.32 25.18
CA LYS A 138 9.26 -15.46 26.24
C LYS A 138 8.53 -16.79 26.29
N CYS A 139 8.34 -17.49 25.16
CA CYS A 139 7.50 -18.69 25.11
C CYS A 139 8.24 -20.02 25.24
N GLY A 140 9.58 -20.03 25.30
CA GLY A 140 10.34 -21.29 25.27
C GLY A 140 10.16 -22.05 23.95
N SER A 141 10.87 -23.16 23.78
CA SER A 141 11.00 -23.94 22.53
C SER A 141 9.73 -24.69 22.08
N GLU A 142 8.54 -24.20 22.39
CA GLU A 142 7.28 -24.66 21.80
C GLU A 142 7.10 -23.97 20.44
N PHE A 143 7.85 -24.49 19.45
CA PHE A 143 7.98 -24.03 18.06
C PHE A 143 6.66 -23.84 17.28
N SER A 144 5.51 -24.17 17.86
CA SER A 144 4.20 -24.10 17.20
C SER A 144 3.76 -22.66 16.90
N LEU A 145 3.85 -21.73 17.85
CA LEU A 145 3.33 -20.36 17.64
C LEU A 145 4.21 -19.52 16.70
N LEU A 146 5.53 -19.63 16.82
CA LEU A 146 6.47 -18.86 15.98
C LEU A 146 6.49 -19.39 14.54
N ALA A 147 6.44 -20.72 14.36
CA ALA A 147 6.29 -21.34 13.04
C ALA A 147 4.94 -20.98 12.40
N VAL A 148 3.84 -20.95 13.16
CA VAL A 148 2.52 -20.58 12.64
C VAL A 148 2.46 -19.11 12.19
N SER A 149 3.00 -18.16 12.97
CA SER A 149 3.01 -16.75 12.55
C SER A 149 3.87 -16.52 11.31
N PHE A 150 5.06 -17.12 11.25
CA PHE A 150 5.94 -16.98 10.08
C PHE A 150 5.38 -17.71 8.85
N SER A 151 4.76 -18.88 9.05
CA SER A 151 4.07 -19.64 8.00
C SER A 151 2.89 -18.86 7.44
N CYS A 152 2.06 -18.25 8.30
CA CYS A 152 0.92 -17.43 7.87
C CYS A 152 1.36 -16.24 7.00
N VAL A 153 2.36 -15.47 7.45
CA VAL A 153 2.90 -14.35 6.68
C VAL A 153 3.56 -14.82 5.38
N GLY A 154 4.27 -15.95 5.42
CA GLY A 154 4.89 -16.56 4.25
C GLY A 154 3.86 -16.99 3.19
N ILE A 155 2.81 -17.69 3.60
CA ILE A 155 1.70 -18.13 2.74
C ILE A 155 0.98 -16.91 2.16
N TYR A 156 0.64 -15.92 2.99
CA TYR A 156 -0.01 -14.69 2.55
C TYR A 156 0.84 -13.94 1.51
N THR A 157 2.15 -13.82 1.76
CA THR A 157 3.09 -13.14 0.86
C THR A 157 3.23 -13.91 -0.46
N ALA A 158 3.45 -15.22 -0.41
CA ALA A 158 3.59 -16.05 -1.60
C ALA A 158 2.31 -16.05 -2.45
N TYR A 159 1.14 -16.17 -1.81
CA TYR A 159 -0.16 -16.07 -2.47
C TYR A 159 -0.34 -14.71 -3.14
N THR A 160 -0.15 -13.63 -2.38
CA THR A 160 -0.33 -12.26 -2.88
C THR A 160 0.60 -11.96 -4.04
N LEU A 161 1.90 -12.33 -3.95
CA LEU A 161 2.86 -12.10 -5.03
C LEU A 161 2.53 -12.90 -6.28
N SER A 162 2.19 -14.18 -6.13
CA SER A 162 1.86 -15.06 -7.26
C SER A 162 0.63 -14.55 -8.03
N ILE A 163 -0.44 -14.23 -7.29
CA ILE A 163 -1.67 -13.69 -7.90
C ILE A 163 -1.43 -12.30 -8.48
N THR A 164 -0.68 -11.43 -7.81
CA THR A 164 -0.36 -10.08 -8.32
C THR A 164 0.43 -10.15 -9.63
N GLN A 165 1.42 -11.04 -9.73
CA GLN A 165 2.19 -11.23 -10.96
C GLN A 165 1.31 -11.71 -12.11
N TRP A 166 0.44 -12.70 -11.86
CA TRP A 166 -0.53 -13.16 -12.85
C TRP A 166 -1.48 -12.04 -13.31
N ARG A 167 -2.03 -11.27 -12.35
CA ARG A 167 -2.95 -10.16 -12.62
C ARG A 167 -2.32 -8.98 -13.36
N THR A 168 -1.02 -8.77 -13.19
CA THR A 168 -0.30 -7.68 -13.85
C THR A 168 -0.44 -7.75 -15.37
N GLN A 169 -0.50 -8.96 -15.94
CA GLN A 169 -0.70 -9.15 -17.37
C GLN A 169 -2.05 -8.63 -17.86
N PHE A 170 -3.14 -8.83 -17.09
CA PHE A 170 -4.46 -8.29 -17.45
C PHE A 170 -4.46 -6.77 -17.45
N ARG A 171 -3.80 -6.16 -16.47
CA ARG A 171 -3.68 -4.70 -16.38
C ARG A 171 -2.85 -4.12 -17.52
N VAL A 172 -1.77 -4.80 -17.92
CA VAL A 172 -0.99 -4.43 -19.11
C VAL A 172 -1.84 -4.50 -20.38
N ASN A 173 -2.65 -5.55 -20.54
CA ASN A 173 -3.53 -5.71 -21.70
C ASN A 173 -4.65 -4.65 -21.72
N MET A 174 -5.25 -4.35 -20.57
CA MET A 174 -6.23 -3.27 -20.42
C MET A 174 -5.63 -1.92 -20.82
N ASN A 175 -4.45 -1.59 -20.32
CA ASN A 175 -3.76 -0.33 -20.67
C ASN A 175 -3.42 -0.28 -22.17
N LYS A 176 -3.05 -1.41 -22.81
CA LYS A 176 -2.80 -1.44 -24.27
C LYS A 176 -4.07 -1.13 -25.06
N ALA A 177 -5.20 -1.76 -24.70
CA ALA A 177 -6.49 -1.51 -25.34
C ALA A 177 -6.97 -0.06 -25.12
N GLU A 178 -6.76 0.49 -23.93
CA GLU A 178 -7.06 1.90 -23.61
C GLU A 178 -6.25 2.85 -24.51
N ASN A 179 -4.95 2.62 -24.67
CA ASN A 179 -4.11 3.44 -25.55
C ASN A 179 -4.53 3.30 -27.02
N GLU A 180 -4.91 2.09 -27.47
CA GLU A 180 -5.43 1.88 -28.84
C GLU A 180 -6.73 2.66 -29.07
N ALA A 181 -7.66 2.62 -28.11
CA ALA A 181 -8.91 3.38 -28.17
C ALA A 181 -8.63 4.90 -28.19
N GLY A 182 -7.78 5.38 -27.30
CA GLY A 182 -7.39 6.79 -27.24
C GLY A 182 -6.74 7.26 -28.55
N ASN A 183 -5.84 6.47 -29.13
CA ASN A 183 -5.22 6.80 -30.41
C ASN A 183 -6.24 6.85 -31.56
N LYS A 184 -7.20 5.92 -31.61
CA LYS A 184 -8.26 5.91 -32.64
C LYS A 184 -9.19 7.12 -32.52
N ALA A 185 -9.56 7.50 -31.30
CA ALA A 185 -10.38 8.69 -31.07
C ALA A 185 -9.64 9.97 -31.52
N ILE A 186 -8.36 10.10 -31.16
CA ILE A 186 -7.53 11.25 -31.55
C ILE A 186 -7.39 11.32 -33.09
N ASP A 187 -7.11 10.18 -33.74
CA ASP A 187 -6.99 10.11 -35.21
C ASP A 187 -8.28 10.55 -35.93
N SER A 188 -9.45 10.12 -35.42
CA SER A 188 -10.76 10.53 -35.95
C SER A 188 -11.00 12.04 -35.77
N LEU A 189 -10.62 12.60 -34.63
CA LEU A 189 -10.79 14.03 -34.33
C LEU A 189 -9.82 14.92 -35.11
N ILE A 190 -8.59 14.49 -35.32
CA ILE A 190 -7.62 15.21 -36.16
C ILE A 190 -8.11 15.23 -37.61
N ASN A 191 -8.69 14.13 -38.09
CA ASN A 191 -9.23 14.01 -39.44
C ASN A 191 -10.74 14.32 -39.51
N TYR A 192 -11.24 15.17 -38.61
CA TYR A 192 -12.67 15.48 -38.49
C TYR A 192 -13.28 15.94 -39.82
N GLU A 193 -12.58 16.80 -40.55
CA GLU A 193 -13.03 17.30 -41.84
C GLU A 193 -13.23 16.16 -42.85
N THR A 194 -12.25 15.25 -42.97
CA THR A 194 -12.36 14.09 -43.86
C THR A 194 -13.55 13.21 -43.49
N VAL A 195 -13.75 12.93 -42.20
CA VAL A 195 -14.90 12.12 -41.75
C VAL A 195 -16.21 12.79 -42.15
N LYS A 196 -16.33 14.12 -42.01
CA LYS A 196 -17.51 14.89 -42.41
C LYS A 196 -17.71 14.98 -43.92
N TYR A 197 -16.63 15.18 -44.68
CA TYR A 197 -16.69 15.22 -46.15
C TYR A 197 -17.23 13.92 -46.74
N PHE A 198 -16.90 12.78 -46.14
CA PHE A 198 -17.37 11.47 -46.58
C PHE A 198 -18.60 10.95 -45.82
N ASN A 199 -19.17 11.71 -44.89
CA ASN A 199 -20.33 11.30 -44.05
C ASN A 199 -20.13 9.92 -43.39
N ASN A 200 -18.92 9.68 -42.89
CA ASN A 200 -18.43 8.38 -42.41
C ASN A 200 -18.46 8.26 -40.87
N GLU A 201 -19.25 9.08 -40.17
CA GLU A 201 -19.28 9.11 -38.71
C GLU A 201 -19.67 7.77 -38.09
N LYS A 202 -20.66 7.08 -38.67
CA LYS A 202 -21.09 5.76 -38.19
C LYS A 202 -19.99 4.72 -38.35
N PHE A 203 -19.27 4.76 -39.48
CA PHE A 203 -18.16 3.85 -39.72
C PHE A 203 -17.02 4.05 -38.71
N GLU A 204 -16.65 5.30 -38.42
CA GLU A 204 -15.66 5.60 -37.39
C GLU A 204 -16.15 5.24 -35.97
N ALA A 205 -17.43 5.42 -35.69
CA ALA A 205 -18.05 5.01 -34.43
C ALA A 205 -18.00 3.49 -34.23
N ASP A 206 -18.37 2.70 -35.24
CA ASP A 206 -18.32 1.23 -35.19
C ASP A 206 -16.87 0.73 -35.04
N ARG A 207 -15.92 1.38 -35.73
CA ARG A 207 -14.48 1.11 -35.59
C ARG A 207 -13.99 1.38 -34.18
N TYR A 208 -14.43 2.48 -33.57
CA TYR A 208 -14.12 2.82 -32.18
C TYR A 208 -14.76 1.86 -31.18
N GLU A 209 -16.03 1.47 -31.40
CA GLU A 209 -16.75 0.48 -30.60
C GLU A 209 -16.00 -0.86 -30.57
N GLY A 210 -15.45 -1.31 -31.70
CA GLY A 210 -14.65 -2.54 -31.77
C GLY A 210 -13.44 -2.53 -30.83
N VAL A 211 -12.78 -1.38 -30.66
CA VAL A 211 -11.64 -1.25 -29.73
C VAL A 211 -12.13 -1.08 -28.29
N LEU A 212 -13.24 -0.37 -28.07
CA LEU A 212 -13.87 -0.26 -26.75
C LEU A 212 -14.30 -1.62 -26.19
N LYS A 213 -14.85 -2.51 -27.01
CA LYS A 213 -15.20 -3.88 -26.58
C LYS A 213 -13.99 -4.67 -26.09
N LYS A 214 -12.83 -4.51 -26.75
CA LYS A 214 -11.57 -5.14 -26.29
C LYS A 214 -11.12 -4.57 -24.94
N TYR A 215 -11.22 -3.24 -24.78
CA TYR A 215 -10.92 -2.58 -23.52
C TYR A 215 -11.86 -3.05 -22.40
N GLU A 216 -13.17 -3.10 -22.66
CA GLU A 216 -14.19 -3.57 -21.72
C GLU A 216 -13.89 -4.98 -21.23
N GLN A 217 -13.63 -5.94 -22.14
CA GLN A 217 -13.29 -7.31 -21.76
C GLN A 217 -12.02 -7.39 -20.91
N ALA A 218 -10.99 -6.58 -21.23
CA ALA A 218 -9.75 -6.54 -20.46
C ALA A 218 -9.94 -5.86 -19.08
N ALA A 219 -10.78 -4.83 -19.01
CA ALA A 219 -11.15 -4.14 -17.79
C ALA A 219 -11.96 -5.05 -16.86
N LEU A 220 -12.93 -5.80 -17.39
CA LEU A 220 -13.69 -6.79 -16.65
C LEU A 220 -12.75 -7.85 -16.04
N LYS A 221 -11.81 -8.42 -16.81
CA LYS A 221 -10.81 -9.36 -16.28
C LYS A 221 -9.93 -8.75 -15.18
N THR A 222 -9.57 -7.47 -15.32
CA THR A 222 -8.76 -6.76 -14.32
C THR A 222 -9.55 -6.57 -13.01
N SER A 223 -10.84 -6.27 -13.11
CA SER A 223 -11.74 -6.09 -11.97
C SER A 223 -12.09 -7.41 -11.29
N THR A 224 -12.50 -8.43 -12.05
CA THR A 224 -12.87 -9.75 -11.49
C THR A 224 -11.68 -10.43 -10.84
N SER A 225 -10.48 -10.33 -11.42
CA SER A 225 -9.27 -10.87 -10.80
C SER A 225 -8.90 -10.14 -9.49
N LEU A 226 -9.26 -8.85 -9.32
CA LEU A 226 -9.09 -8.15 -8.04
C LEU A 226 -10.02 -8.74 -6.98
N ALA A 227 -11.28 -8.96 -7.32
CA ALA A 227 -12.25 -9.57 -6.42
C ALA A 227 -11.78 -10.96 -5.97
N THR A 228 -11.25 -11.78 -6.89
CA THR A 228 -10.67 -13.09 -6.54
C THR A 228 -9.47 -12.97 -5.60
N LEU A 229 -8.56 -12.01 -5.83
CA LEU A 229 -7.43 -11.77 -4.93
C LEU A 229 -7.91 -11.38 -3.54
N ASN A 230 -8.82 -10.40 -3.45
CA ASN A 230 -9.34 -9.91 -2.17
C ASN A 230 -10.02 -11.03 -1.39
N PHE A 231 -10.86 -11.84 -2.07
CA PHE A 231 -11.49 -13.01 -1.46
C PHE A 231 -10.46 -14.02 -0.93
N GLY A 232 -9.42 -14.33 -1.71
CA GLY A 232 -8.36 -15.24 -1.24
C GLY A 232 -7.52 -14.67 -0.11
N GLN A 233 -7.29 -13.36 -0.09
CA GLN A 233 -6.62 -12.67 1.03
C GLN A 233 -7.45 -12.71 2.30
N SER A 234 -8.78 -12.47 2.23
CA SER A 234 -9.71 -12.61 3.37
C SER A 234 -9.88 -14.07 3.83
N ALA A 235 -9.67 -15.05 2.95
CA ALA A 235 -9.70 -16.46 3.35
C ALA A 235 -8.42 -16.90 4.08
N ILE A 236 -7.26 -16.29 3.75
CA ILE A 236 -5.95 -16.62 4.35
C ILE A 236 -5.70 -15.80 5.62
N GLY A 237 -5.99 -14.49 5.57
CA GLY A 237 -5.92 -13.60 6.72
C GLY A 237 -7.25 -13.63 7.45
N LYS A 238 -7.24 -13.91 8.76
CA LYS A 238 -8.41 -13.72 9.63
C LYS A 238 -9.01 -12.33 9.35
N ASN A 239 -10.30 -12.28 9.03
CA ASN A 239 -11.08 -11.03 8.98
C ASN A 239 -10.79 -10.21 10.24
N GLU A 240 -9.93 -9.21 10.11
CA GLU A 240 -10.13 -7.94 10.80
C GLU A 240 -11.04 -7.14 9.86
N ASP A 241 -12.32 -7.52 9.85
CA ASP A 241 -13.39 -6.67 9.35
C ASP A 241 -13.58 -5.52 10.36
N ASP A 242 -13.74 -4.33 9.79
CA ASP A 242 -14.25 -3.07 10.36
C ASP A 242 -13.37 -2.25 11.33
#